data_AF-A0A538PSS9-F1
#
_entry.id   AF-A0A538PSS9-F1
#
_cell.length_a   1.000
_cell.length_b   1.000
_cell.length_c   1.000
_cell.angle_alpha   90.00
_cell.angle_beta   90.00
_cell.angle_gamma   90.00
#
_symmetry.space_group_name_H-M   'P 1'
#
loop_
_entity.id
_entity.type
_entity.pdbx_description
1 polymer ?
#
loop_
_entity_poly.entity_id
_entity_poly.type
_entity_poly.pdbx_seq_one_letter_code
_entity_poly.pdbx_strand_id
1 'polypeptide(L)' 'MTAGQRLIQQGFEQGYPEGFAQGYQEGLKLGRQHYRETLLRCLRQRVEQDFAIASDDKLETWFARVVSAAKLTELFAD' A
#
# COMPACT_ATOMS: atom_id res chain seq x y z
N MET A 1 -33.79 22.75 -26.49
CA MET A 1 -32.69 21.81 -26.80
C MET A 1 -32.64 21.50 -28.29
N THR A 2 -31.49 21.68 -28.92
CA THR A 2 -31.28 21.29 -30.33
C THR A 2 -31.07 19.77 -30.44
N ALA A 3 -31.24 19.19 -31.63
CA ALA A 3 -30.98 17.76 -31.86
C ALA A 3 -29.53 17.36 -31.52
N GLY A 4 -28.56 18.23 -31.82
CA GLY A 4 -27.15 18.02 -31.47
C GLY A 4 -26.89 17.95 -29.96
N GLN A 5 -27.57 18.78 -29.15
CA GLN A 5 -27.43 18.73 -27.69
C GLN A 5 -27.94 17.41 -27.10
N ARG A 6 -29.02 16.85 -27.68
CA ARG A 6 -29.55 15.54 -27.25
C ARG A 6 -28.60 14.39 -27.57
N LEU A 7 -27.96 14.41 -28.73
CA LEU A 7 -26.96 13.39 -29.11
C LEU A 7 -25.73 13.44 -28.21
N ILE A 8 -25.24 14.64 -27.88
CA ILE A 8 -24.12 14.81 -26.95
C ILE A 8 -24.49 14.29 -25.56
N GLN A 9 -25.70 14.62 -25.09
CA GLN A 9 -26.17 14.17 -23.78
C GLN A 9 -26.33 12.65 -23.72
N GLN A 10 -26.90 12.02 -24.76
CA GLN A 10 -27.00 10.56 -24.84
C GLN A 10 -25.62 9.89 -24.90
N GLY A 11 -24.68 10.46 -25.66
CA GLY A 11 -23.31 9.96 -25.73
C GLY A 11 -22.60 10.02 -24.38
N PHE A 12 -22.82 11.10 -23.61
CA PHE A 12 -22.28 11.24 -22.26
C PHE A 12 -22.95 10.27 -21.28
N GLU A 13 -24.28 10.15 -21.30
CA GLU A 13 -25.02 9.22 -20.44
C GLU A 13 -24.61 7.77 -20.65
N GLN A 14 -24.22 7.40 -21.88
CA GLN A 14 -23.75 6.05 -22.20
C GLN A 14 -22.26 5.86 -21.90
N GLY A 15 -21.40 6.80 -22.29
CA GLY A 15 -19.95 6.65 -22.19
C GLY A 15 -19.36 7.01 -20.82
N TYR A 16 -19.99 7.93 -20.08
CA TYR A 16 -19.48 8.39 -18.79
C TYR A 16 -19.46 7.30 -17.72
N PRO A 17 -20.52 6.48 -17.52
CA PRO A 17 -20.50 5.44 -16.50
C PRO A 17 -19.38 4.42 -16.73
N GLU A 18 -19.15 4.01 -17.98
CA GLU A 18 -18.11 3.06 -18.33
C GLU A 18 -16.71 3.66 -18.17
N GLY A 19 -16.49 4.87 -18.69
CA GLY A 19 -15.22 5.58 -18.53
C GLY A 19 -14.88 5.88 -17.07
N PHE A 20 -15.89 6.23 -16.26
CA PHE A 20 -15.71 6.44 -14.82
C PHE A 20 -15.36 5.13 -14.11
N ALA A 21 -16.07 4.04 -14.40
CA ALA A 21 -15.79 2.74 -13.78
C ALA A 21 -14.38 2.23 -14.10
N GLN A 22 -13.95 2.34 -15.36
CA GLN A 22 -12.60 1.97 -15.78
C GLN A 22 -11.55 2.85 -15.10
N GLY A 23 -11.68 4.17 -15.17
CA GLY A 23 -10.74 5.10 -14.55
C GLY A 23 -10.65 4.93 -13.03
N TYR A 24 -11.76 4.65 -12.36
CA TYR A 24 -11.79 4.37 -10.92
C TYR A 24 -11.04 3.07 -10.58
N GLN A 25 -11.27 1.98 -11.33
CA GLN A 25 -10.57 0.72 -11.11
C GLN A 25 -9.06 0.83 -11.36
N GLU A 26 -8.65 1.50 -12.43
CA GLU A 26 -7.24 1.75 -12.73
C GLU A 26 -6.59 2.61 -11.65
N GLY A 27 -7.26 3.69 -11.22
CA GLY A 27 -6.82 4.56 -10.14
C GLY A 27 -6.61 3.79 -8.82
N LEU A 28 -7.55 2.91 -8.46
CA LEU A 28 -7.40 2.05 -7.29
C LEU A 28 -6.22 1.08 -7.41
N LYS A 29 -5.99 0.50 -8.60
CA LYS A 29 -4.87 -0.43 -8.82
C LYS A 29 -3.53 0.30 -8.67
N LEU A 30 -3.38 1.46 -9.32
CA LEU A 30 -2.19 2.30 -9.23
C LEU A 30 -1.96 2.76 -7.79
N GLY A 31 -3.01 3.25 -7.12
CA GLY A 31 -2.95 3.70 -5.73
C GLY A 31 -2.49 2.59 -4.78
N ARG A 32 -3.05 1.37 -4.91
CA ARG A 32 -2.61 0.21 -4.10
C ARG A 32 -1.15 -0.16 -4.35
N GLN A 33 -0.71 -0.15 -5.61
CA GLN A 33 0.69 -0.45 -5.95
C GLN A 33 1.63 0.59 -5.33
N HIS A 34 1.34 1.88 -5.53
CA HIS A 34 2.19 2.95 -4.99
C HIS A 34 2.20 2.98 -3.46
N TYR A 35 1.04 2.73 -2.84
CA TYR A 35 0.96 2.59 -1.39
C TYR A 35 1.85 1.46 -0.90
N ARG A 36 1.78 0.29 -1.53
CA ARG A 36 2.61 -0.88 -1.18
C ARG A 36 4.10 -0.59 -1.30
N GLU A 37 4.53 -0.01 -2.42
CA GLU A 37 5.93 0.34 -2.65
C GLU A 37 6.44 1.36 -1.62
N THR A 38 5.64 2.39 -1.34
CA THR A 38 5.98 3.42 -0.36
C THR A 38 6.07 2.84 1.05
N LEU A 39 5.09 2.02 1.45
CA LEU A 39 5.08 1.36 2.75
C LEU A 39 6.33 0.47 2.91
N LEU A 40 6.64 -0.36 1.91
CA LEU A 40 7.81 -1.23 1.94
C LEU A 40 9.12 -0.45 2.05
N ARG A 41 9.24 0.67 1.34
CA ARG A 41 10.40 1.55 1.44
C ARG A 41 10.54 2.15 2.84
N CYS A 42 9.45 2.68 3.41
CA CYS A 42 9.45 3.25 4.76
C CYS A 42 9.79 2.19 5.83
N LEU A 43 9.21 0.99 5.72
CA LEU A 43 9.51 -0.12 6.61
C LEU A 43 10.98 -0.52 6.53
N ARG A 44 11.53 -0.65 5.31
CA ARG A 44 12.95 -0.95 5.12
C ARG A 44 13.84 0.10 5.76
N GLN A 45 13.59 1.38 5.48
CA GLN A 45 14.38 2.47 6.03
C GLN A 45 14.33 2.48 7.56
N ARG A 46 13.15 2.19 8.14
CA ARG A 46 12.99 2.11 9.58
C ARG A 46 13.83 1.00 10.18
N VAL A 47 13.76 -0.20 9.59
CA VAL A 47 14.56 -1.35 10.03
C VAL A 47 16.04 -1.03 9.93
N GLU A 48 16.52 -0.49 8.80
CA GLU A 48 17.93 -0.12 8.61
C GLU A 48 18.40 0.90 9.65
N GLN A 49 17.57 1.90 9.97
CA GLN A 49 17.89 2.89 11.01
C GLN A 49 17.94 2.26 12.40
N ASP A 50 16.95 1.44 12.75
CA ASP A 50 16.87 0.78 14.05
C ASP A 50 18.08 -0.15 14.26
N PHE A 51 18.54 -0.85 13.21
CA PHE A 51 19.77 -1.64 13.24
C PHE A 51 21.03 -0.79 13.34
N ALA A 52 21.12 0.34 12.62
CA ALA A 52 22.28 1.21 12.63
C ALA A 52 22.57 1.85 14.01
N ILE A 53 21.53 2.01 14.85
CA ILE A 53 21.64 2.60 16.19
C ILE A 53 21.48 1.57 17.31
N ALA A 54 21.29 0.29 16.99
CA ALA A 54 21.13 -0.76 17.99
C ALA A 54 22.46 -0.96 18.74
N SER A 55 22.37 -1.11 20.06
CA SER A 55 23.49 -1.60 20.85
C SER A 55 23.61 -3.12 20.72
N ASP A 56 24.82 -3.65 20.94
CA ASP A 56 25.08 -5.09 20.92
C ASP A 56 24.13 -5.85 21.86
N ASP A 57 23.90 -5.35 23.08
CA ASP A 57 22.96 -5.94 24.04
C ASP A 57 21.52 -6.06 23.51
N LYS A 58 21.08 -5.06 22.73
CA LYS A 58 19.75 -5.07 22.12
C LYS A 58 19.69 -6.09 20.99
N LEU A 59 20.76 -6.22 20.20
CA LEU A 59 20.85 -7.21 19.13
C LEU A 59 20.85 -8.63 19.70
N GLU A 60 21.62 -8.90 20.76
CA GLU A 60 21.67 -10.19 21.44
C GLU A 60 20.30 -10.59 22.01
N THR A 61 19.61 -9.63 22.67
CA THR A 61 18.25 -9.85 23.17
C THR A 61 17.28 -10.20 22.04
N TRP A 62 17.39 -9.49 20.91
CA TRP A 62 16.55 -9.74 19.74
C TRP A 62 16.86 -11.10 19.10
N PHE A 63 18.14 -11.46 18.93
CA PHE A 63 18.53 -12.78 18.42
C PHE A 63 18.07 -13.91 19.33
N ALA A 64 18.16 -13.76 20.65
CA ALA A 64 17.64 -14.72 21.60
C ALA A 64 16.13 -14.92 21.44
N ARG A 65 15.36 -13.85 21.23
CA ARG A 65 13.91 -13.92 20.93
C ARG A 65 13.66 -14.63 19.59
N VAL A 66 14.43 -14.35 18.54
CA VAL A 66 14.32 -15.03 17.22
C VAL A 66 14.51 -16.53 17.33
N VAL A 67 15.54 -16.96 18.06
CA VAL A 67 15.91 -18.38 18.17
C VAL A 67 14.95 -19.15 19.09
N SER A 68 14.36 -18.47 20.08
CA SER A 68 13.48 -19.11 21.07
C SER A 68 11.99 -19.06 20.73
N ALA A 69 11.56 -18.12 19.87
CA ALA A 69 10.15 -17.98 19.51
C ALA A 69 9.66 -19.19 18.69
N ALA A 70 8.62 -19.86 19.18
CA ALA A 70 7.94 -20.91 18.44
C ALA A 70 6.97 -20.31 17.40
N LYS A 71 6.54 -19.06 17.60
CA LYS A 71 5.57 -18.36 16.76
C LYS A 71 5.98 -16.92 16.49
N LEU A 72 5.56 -16.41 15.33
CA LEU A 72 5.72 -15.00 14.96
C LEU A 72 5.14 -14.03 16.00
N THR A 73 4.05 -14.41 16.67
CA THR A 73 3.45 -13.57 17.72
C THR A 73 4.31 -13.45 18.96
N GLU A 74 5.16 -14.44 19.24
CA GLU A 74 6.09 -14.43 20.37
C GLU A 74 7.34 -13.60 20.04
N LEU A 75 7.73 -13.58 18.75
CA LEU A 75 8.84 -12.77 18.25
C LEU A 75 8.58 -11.25 18.37
N PHE A 76 7.31 -10.86 18.19
CA PHE A 76 6.87 -9.47 18.21
C PHE A 76 6.06 -9.10 19.47
N ALA A 77 6.07 -9.95 20.51
CA ALA A 77 5.52 -9.59 21.80
C ALA A 77 6.47 -8.60 22.50
N ASP A 78 5.92 -7.53 23.07
CA ASP A 78 6.67 -6.46 23.75
C ASP A 78 7.54 -7.01 24.90
#